data_AF-A0A5C5ZH28-F1
#
_entry.id   AF-A0A5C5ZH28-F1
#
_cell.length_a   1.000
_cell.length_b   1.000
_cell.length_c   1.000
_cell.angle_alpha   90.00
_cell.angle_beta   90.00
_cell.angle_gamma   90.00
#
_symmetry.space_group_name_H-M   'P 1'
#
loop_
_entity.id
_entity.type
_entity.pdbx_description
1 polymer ?
#
loop_
_entity_poly.entity_id
_entity_poly.type
_entity_poly.pdbx_seq_one_letter_code
_entity_poly.pdbx_strand_id
1 'polypeptide(L)'
;MGLFSGKWRGGLPSVAVLSSDTSIFYLVAEDGVHGMAVYEADITRDLTQAPPVANWHYKETVEAVRSCKRSLAKECLFKASELGHLDALYLKCRYFDYHADRVALERNLRVGANGGNIKSMVGLGSLLTHNDQLKEAETLFRKAYEKGSIYAINLLASLYACQHNNPTEARQLSMLAADEGDKQGLIGVAAMSMRLEDWDTALSYGKRVEVQDPDTGRKLLKDIQNTRRQLLHIRSH
;
A
#
# COMPACT_ATOMS: atom_id res chain seq x y z
N MET A 1 24.03 -7.36 -16.83
CA MET A 1 24.75 -6.72 -15.71
C MET A 1 24.87 -5.24 -16.01
N GLY A 2 24.32 -4.40 -15.13
CA GLY A 2 24.31 -2.94 -15.27
C GLY A 2 23.53 -2.34 -14.10
N LEU A 3 24.08 -2.47 -12.89
CA LEU A 3 23.54 -1.87 -11.66
C LEU A 3 23.79 -0.36 -11.70
N PHE A 4 22.74 0.44 -11.88
CA PHE A 4 22.84 1.87 -11.58
C PHE A 4 22.64 2.10 -10.08
N SER A 5 23.76 2.24 -9.38
CA SER A 5 23.82 2.73 -8.01
C SER A 5 23.64 4.26 -8.00
N GLY A 6 22.39 4.72 -8.01
CA GLY A 6 22.05 6.11 -7.75
C GLY A 6 21.78 6.32 -6.25
N LYS A 7 22.72 6.96 -5.54
CA LYS A 7 22.47 7.44 -4.16
C LYS A 7 21.39 8.53 -4.20
N TRP A 8 20.22 8.21 -3.67
CA TRP A 8 19.14 9.17 -3.42
C TRP A 8 19.61 10.23 -2.41
N ARG A 9 19.63 11.51 -2.81
CA ARG A 9 19.71 12.66 -1.92
C ARG A 9 18.32 13.28 -1.81
N GLY A 10 17.53 12.78 -0.88
CA GLY A 10 16.16 13.19 -0.61
C GLY A 10 15.51 12.10 0.22
N GLY A 11 15.01 12.46 1.41
CA GLY A 11 14.60 11.52 2.45
C GLY A 11 13.72 10.38 1.95
N LEU A 12 13.97 9.18 2.49
CA LEU A 12 13.18 7.97 2.28
C LEU A 12 11.67 8.29 2.33
N PRO A 13 10.85 7.88 1.34
CA PRO A 13 9.42 7.83 1.57
C PRO A 13 9.16 6.78 2.66
N SER A 14 8.61 7.23 3.77
CA SER A 14 8.17 6.40 4.88
C SER A 14 7.28 5.27 4.37
N VAL A 15 7.62 4.03 4.75
CA VAL A 15 7.06 2.75 4.29
C VAL A 15 7.65 2.24 2.96
N ALA A 16 8.94 1.90 3.00
CA ALA A 16 9.52 0.89 2.12
C ALA A 16 9.12 -0.50 2.66
N VAL A 17 8.12 -1.13 2.03
CA VAL A 17 7.84 -2.56 2.22
C VAL A 17 9.05 -3.33 1.69
N LEU A 18 9.82 -3.89 2.62
CA LEU A 18 10.94 -4.76 2.33
C LEU A 18 10.43 -6.19 2.14
N SER A 19 10.12 -6.57 0.91
CA SER A 19 10.07 -7.96 0.47
C SER A 19 11.26 -8.17 -0.49
N SER A 20 12.12 -9.12 -0.18
CA SER A 20 13.28 -9.49 -1.02
C SER A 20 12.92 -10.47 -2.14
N ASP A 21 11.64 -10.79 -2.31
CA ASP A 21 11.10 -11.57 -3.44
C ASP A 21 10.16 -10.75 -4.34
N THR A 22 9.94 -9.46 -4.02
CA THR A 22 9.25 -8.54 -4.92
C THR A 22 10.22 -8.01 -5.96
N SER A 23 10.08 -8.46 -7.22
CA SER A 23 10.60 -7.70 -8.35
C SER A 23 9.83 -6.38 -8.43
N ILE A 24 10.34 -5.35 -7.74
CA ILE A 24 9.82 -3.98 -7.84
C ILE A 24 10.50 -3.32 -9.04
N PHE A 25 9.73 -3.01 -10.08
CA PHE A 25 10.26 -2.32 -11.26
C PHE A 25 9.94 -0.83 -11.19
N TYR A 26 10.97 0.01 -11.28
CA TYR A 26 10.84 1.47 -11.17
C TYR A 26 10.91 2.12 -12.55
N LEU A 27 9.94 2.97 -12.86
CA LEU A 27 9.95 3.89 -14.00
C LEU A 27 9.97 5.33 -13.46
N VAL A 28 11.14 5.97 -13.45
CA VAL A 28 11.25 7.38 -13.02
C VAL A 28 10.57 8.29 -14.06
N ALA A 29 9.74 9.22 -13.60
CA ALA A 29 9.12 10.29 -14.35
C ALA A 29 10.17 11.27 -14.89
N GLU A 30 9.80 12.07 -15.89
CA GLU A 30 10.72 13.00 -16.56
C GLU A 30 11.25 14.11 -15.65
N ASP A 31 10.55 14.40 -14.56
CA ASP A 31 10.97 15.36 -13.54
C ASP A 31 12.07 14.82 -12.60
N GLY A 32 12.37 13.52 -12.66
CA GLY A 32 13.35 12.87 -11.77
C GLY A 32 12.90 12.72 -10.32
N VAL A 33 11.67 13.12 -9.99
CA VAL A 33 11.13 13.17 -8.62
C VAL A 33 10.12 12.04 -8.39
N HIS A 34 9.31 11.71 -9.39
CA HIS A 34 8.27 10.68 -9.27
C HIS A 34 8.73 9.37 -9.91
N GLY A 35 8.37 8.22 -9.34
CA GLY A 35 8.75 6.90 -9.87
C GLY A 35 7.58 5.92 -9.82
N MET A 36 7.29 5.28 -10.95
CA MET A 36 6.30 4.21 -11.09
C MET A 36 6.93 2.90 -10.64
N ALA A 37 6.65 2.49 -9.40
CA ALA A 37 7.03 1.18 -8.87
C ALA A 37 5.92 0.17 -9.15
N VAL A 38 6.14 -0.80 -10.04
CA VAL A 38 5.17 -1.87 -10.32
C VAL A 38 5.63 -3.14 -9.62
N TYR A 39 4.74 -3.73 -8.84
CA TYR A 39 5.01 -4.91 -8.01
C TYR A 39 4.63 -6.18 -8.78
N GLU A 40 5.58 -7.10 -8.93
CA GLU A 40 5.31 -8.39 -9.57
C GLU A 40 4.73 -9.43 -8.60
N ALA A 41 5.01 -9.33 -7.30
CA ALA A 41 4.71 -10.43 -6.35
C ALA A 41 3.23 -10.56 -5.96
N ASP A 42 2.43 -9.49 -6.07
CA ASP A 42 0.99 -9.53 -5.70
C ASP A 42 0.08 -9.90 -6.89
N ILE A 43 0.68 -10.11 -8.07
CA ILE A 43 -0.02 -10.56 -9.28
C ILE A 43 -0.82 -11.83 -8.99
N THR A 44 -0.39 -12.76 -8.13
CA THR A 44 -1.14 -14.02 -7.97
C THR A 44 -2.37 -13.94 -7.06
N ARG A 45 -2.47 -12.97 -6.14
CA ARG A 45 -3.55 -12.94 -5.13
C ARG A 45 -4.78 -12.14 -5.60
N ASP A 46 -4.58 -11.02 -6.29
CA ASP A 46 -5.66 -10.10 -6.71
C ASP A 46 -6.16 -10.29 -8.16
N LEU A 47 -5.41 -11.03 -9.01
CA LEU A 47 -5.87 -11.46 -10.34
C LEU A 47 -7.18 -12.27 -10.28
N THR A 48 -7.51 -12.87 -9.13
CA THR A 48 -8.72 -13.71 -8.99
C THR A 48 -10.02 -12.90 -8.92
N GLN A 49 -9.95 -11.60 -8.59
CA GLN A 49 -11.13 -10.75 -8.42
C GLN A 49 -11.32 -9.72 -9.53
N ALA A 50 -10.38 -9.58 -10.46
CA ALA A 50 -10.46 -8.66 -11.59
C ALA A 50 -10.81 -9.42 -12.88
N PRO A 51 -11.51 -8.78 -13.84
CA PRO A 51 -11.79 -9.38 -15.13
C PRO A 51 -10.48 -9.88 -15.79
N PRO A 52 -10.46 -11.05 -16.45
CA PRO A 52 -9.27 -11.58 -17.10
C PRO A 52 -8.60 -10.60 -18.09
N VAL A 53 -9.39 -9.70 -18.66
CA VAL A 53 -8.92 -8.63 -19.56
C VAL A 53 -8.18 -7.53 -18.78
N ALA A 54 -8.67 -7.14 -17.59
CA ALA A 54 -8.02 -6.15 -16.73
C ALA A 54 -6.62 -6.64 -16.28
N ASN A 55 -6.58 -7.92 -15.93
CA ASN A 55 -5.40 -8.67 -15.55
C ASN A 55 -4.35 -8.73 -16.67
N TRP A 56 -4.80 -8.98 -17.89
CA TRP A 56 -3.94 -8.97 -19.08
C TRP A 56 -3.30 -7.60 -19.27
N HIS A 57 -4.10 -6.52 -19.25
CA HIS A 57 -3.58 -5.17 -19.37
C HIS A 57 -2.61 -4.78 -18.24
N TYR A 58 -2.84 -5.25 -17.01
CA TYR A 58 -1.91 -4.98 -15.91
C TYR A 58 -0.57 -5.69 -16.10
N LYS A 59 -0.57 -6.95 -16.58
CA LYS A 59 0.67 -7.65 -16.94
C LYS A 59 1.43 -6.93 -18.06
N GLU A 60 0.71 -6.47 -19.08
CA GLU A 60 1.29 -5.65 -20.15
C GLU A 60 1.90 -4.35 -19.60
N THR A 61 1.30 -3.73 -18.58
CA THR A 61 1.92 -2.59 -17.89
C THR A 61 3.25 -2.97 -17.26
N VAL A 62 3.32 -4.08 -16.52
CA VAL A 62 4.56 -4.57 -15.89
C VAL A 62 5.64 -4.81 -16.94
N GLU A 63 5.30 -5.45 -18.06
CA GLU A 63 6.22 -5.73 -19.16
C GLU A 63 6.67 -4.47 -19.90
N ALA A 64 5.77 -3.51 -20.10
CA ALA A 64 6.10 -2.22 -20.66
C ALA A 64 7.03 -1.41 -19.74
N VAL A 65 6.83 -1.49 -18.42
CA VAL A 65 7.74 -0.89 -17.41
C VAL A 65 9.12 -1.53 -17.49
N ARG A 66 9.20 -2.87 -17.53
CA ARG A 66 10.45 -3.62 -17.70
C ARG A 66 11.20 -3.24 -18.97
N SER A 67 10.46 -3.00 -20.03
CA SER A 67 10.99 -2.65 -21.34
C SER A 67 11.26 -1.14 -21.50
N CYS A 68 11.11 -0.34 -20.44
CA CYS A 68 11.22 1.13 -20.46
C CYS A 68 10.28 1.83 -21.47
N LYS A 69 9.18 1.18 -21.87
CA LYS A 69 8.18 1.70 -22.82
C LYS A 69 7.12 2.51 -22.07
N ARG A 70 7.46 3.75 -21.72
CA ARG A 70 6.63 4.65 -20.89
C ARG A 70 5.23 4.89 -21.42
N SER A 71 5.07 5.15 -22.72
CA SER A 71 3.76 5.42 -23.34
C SER A 71 2.83 4.20 -23.25
N LEU A 72 3.36 3.03 -23.59
CA LEU A 72 2.64 1.76 -23.52
C LEU A 72 2.27 1.39 -22.07
N ALA A 73 3.18 1.59 -21.12
CA ALA A 73 2.91 1.34 -19.71
C ALA A 73 1.73 2.18 -19.19
N LYS A 74 1.68 3.47 -19.57
CA LYS A 74 0.57 4.37 -19.24
C LYS A 74 -0.75 3.91 -19.86
N GLU A 75 -0.75 3.54 -21.13
CA GLU A 75 -1.96 3.10 -21.84
C GLU A 75 -2.52 1.80 -21.25
N CYS A 76 -1.66 0.80 -21.02
CA CYS A 76 -2.06 -0.47 -20.42
C CYS A 76 -2.55 -0.28 -18.98
N LEU A 77 -1.93 0.64 -18.22
CA LEU A 77 -2.38 0.96 -16.87
C LEU A 77 -3.76 1.60 -16.88
N PHE A 78 -4.02 2.48 -17.87
CA PHE A 78 -5.30 3.13 -18.05
C PHE A 78 -6.39 2.09 -18.31
N LYS A 79 -6.18 1.20 -19.29
CA LYS A 79 -7.12 0.11 -19.62
C LYS A 79 -7.35 -0.82 -18.43
N ALA A 80 -6.31 -1.21 -17.71
CA ALA A 80 -6.43 -2.04 -16.51
C ALA A 80 -7.25 -1.33 -15.41
N SER A 81 -7.07 -0.01 -15.23
CA SER A 81 -7.83 0.78 -14.24
C SER A 81 -9.31 0.92 -14.60
N GLU A 82 -9.65 1.14 -15.88
CA GLU A 82 -11.04 1.23 -16.35
C GLU A 82 -11.79 -0.10 -16.17
N LEU A 83 -11.06 -1.20 -16.33
CA LEU A 83 -11.59 -2.54 -16.13
C LEU A 83 -11.59 -2.97 -14.64
N GLY A 84 -11.24 -2.06 -13.72
CA GLY A 84 -11.37 -2.27 -12.28
C GLY A 84 -10.25 -3.11 -11.65
N HIS A 85 -9.02 -3.05 -12.16
CA HIS A 85 -7.85 -3.60 -11.50
C HIS A 85 -7.41 -2.69 -10.35
N LEU A 86 -7.39 -3.22 -9.11
CA LEU A 86 -7.11 -2.45 -7.88
C LEU A 86 -5.71 -1.84 -7.90
N ASP A 87 -4.68 -2.62 -8.24
CA ASP A 87 -3.31 -2.10 -8.30
C ASP A 87 -3.13 -1.07 -9.41
N ALA A 88 -3.77 -1.26 -10.56
CA ALA A 88 -3.71 -0.29 -11.65
C ALA A 88 -4.32 1.05 -11.22
N LEU A 89 -5.43 0.98 -10.49
CA LEU A 89 -6.11 2.14 -9.94
C LEU A 89 -5.28 2.84 -8.86
N TYR A 90 -4.70 2.08 -7.94
CA TYR A 90 -3.79 2.58 -6.91
C TYR A 90 -2.57 3.28 -7.52
N LEU A 91 -1.91 2.64 -8.49
CA LEU A 91 -0.76 3.20 -9.20
C LEU A 91 -1.14 4.44 -10.00
N LYS A 92 -2.34 4.47 -10.60
CA LYS A 92 -2.84 5.64 -11.32
C LYS A 92 -3.07 6.82 -10.38
N CYS A 93 -3.70 6.60 -9.21
CA CYS A 93 -3.89 7.62 -8.18
C CYS A 93 -2.56 8.21 -7.67
N ARG A 94 -1.51 7.39 -7.58
CA ARG A 94 -0.19 7.79 -7.06
C ARG A 94 0.70 8.51 -8.08
N TYR A 95 0.46 8.34 -9.38
CA TYR A 95 1.41 8.74 -10.43
C TYR A 95 0.89 9.76 -11.45
N PHE A 96 -0.42 9.79 -11.74
CA PHE A 96 -0.94 10.72 -12.73
C PHE A 96 -1.29 12.06 -12.11
N ASP A 97 -0.38 13.01 -12.26
CA ASP A 97 -0.55 14.42 -11.85
C ASP A 97 -1.05 15.33 -13.00
N TYR A 98 -1.53 14.76 -14.11
CA TYR A 98 -2.19 15.56 -15.14
C TYR A 98 -3.61 15.86 -14.67
N HIS A 99 -3.89 17.11 -14.30
CA HIS A 99 -5.16 17.55 -13.71
C HIS A 99 -6.41 17.04 -14.44
N ALA A 100 -6.38 16.90 -15.77
CA ALA A 100 -7.52 16.39 -16.54
C ALA A 100 -7.81 14.90 -16.30
N ASP A 101 -6.78 14.06 -16.17
CA ASP A 101 -6.93 12.62 -15.94
C ASP A 101 -7.36 12.31 -14.51
N ARG A 102 -6.96 13.15 -13.54
CA ARG A 102 -7.40 13.03 -12.13
C ARG A 102 -8.89 13.31 -11.99
N VAL A 103 -9.43 14.33 -12.67
CA VAL A 103 -10.87 14.65 -12.61
C VAL A 103 -11.71 13.56 -13.25
N ALA A 104 -11.29 13.03 -14.41
CA ALA A 104 -11.99 11.90 -15.05
C ALA A 104 -11.95 10.64 -14.18
N LEU A 105 -10.79 10.34 -13.58
CA LEU A 105 -10.62 9.22 -12.67
C LEU A 105 -11.51 9.35 -11.43
N GLU A 106 -11.48 10.51 -10.76
CA GLU A 106 -12.32 10.77 -9.59
C GLU A 106 -13.80 10.61 -9.94
N ARG A 107 -14.24 11.14 -11.08
CA ARG A 107 -15.63 11.01 -11.53
C ARG A 107 -16.02 9.55 -11.71
N ASN A 108 -15.21 8.76 -12.39
CA ASN A 108 -15.47 7.34 -12.60
C ASN A 108 -15.48 6.57 -11.27
N LEU A 109 -14.58 6.92 -10.36
CA LEU A 109 -14.53 6.32 -9.03
C LEU A 109 -15.71 6.69 -8.16
N ARG A 110 -16.19 7.93 -8.22
CA ARG A 110 -17.42 8.37 -7.54
C ARG A 110 -18.63 7.62 -8.05
N VAL A 111 -18.76 7.44 -9.36
CA VAL A 111 -19.85 6.64 -9.96
C VAL A 111 -19.79 5.19 -9.48
N GLY A 112 -18.61 4.55 -9.54
CA GLY A 112 -18.45 3.18 -9.07
C GLY A 112 -18.69 3.02 -7.56
N ALA A 113 -18.20 3.95 -6.75
CA ALA A 113 -18.39 3.95 -5.30
C ALA A 113 -19.87 4.13 -4.92
N ASN A 114 -20.59 5.04 -5.60
CA ASN A 114 -22.03 5.20 -5.44
C ASN A 114 -22.81 3.96 -5.92
N GLY A 115 -22.30 3.27 -6.93
CA GLY A 115 -22.81 1.97 -7.38
C GLY A 115 -22.48 0.80 -6.45
N GLY A 116 -21.81 1.04 -5.31
CA GLY A 116 -21.49 0.00 -4.34
C GLY A 116 -20.24 -0.82 -4.66
N ASN A 117 -19.46 -0.44 -5.69
CA ASN A 117 -18.24 -1.13 -6.07
C ASN A 117 -17.14 -0.88 -5.03
N ILE A 118 -16.74 -1.96 -4.35
CA ILE A 118 -15.71 -1.95 -3.30
C ILE A 118 -14.39 -1.37 -3.80
N LYS A 119 -13.98 -1.73 -5.02
CA LYS A 119 -12.70 -1.28 -5.60
C LYS A 119 -12.71 0.21 -5.88
N SER A 120 -13.83 0.72 -6.38
CA SER A 120 -14.01 2.16 -6.60
C SER A 120 -14.04 2.93 -5.27
N MET A 121 -14.65 2.38 -4.22
CA MET A 121 -14.60 2.98 -2.88
C MET A 121 -13.16 3.07 -2.36
N VAL A 122 -12.39 1.98 -2.48
CA VAL A 122 -10.97 1.97 -2.09
C VAL A 122 -10.15 2.98 -2.90
N GLY A 123 -10.27 2.97 -4.22
CA GLY A 123 -9.51 3.89 -5.07
C GLY A 123 -9.88 5.35 -4.86
N LEU A 124 -11.18 5.64 -4.66
CA LEU A 124 -11.64 6.99 -4.31
C LEU A 124 -11.11 7.41 -2.93
N GLY A 125 -11.18 6.53 -1.93
CA GLY A 125 -10.64 6.79 -0.60
C GLY A 125 -9.14 7.09 -0.64
N SER A 126 -8.37 6.33 -1.42
CA SER A 126 -6.94 6.59 -1.62
C SER A 126 -6.71 7.94 -2.31
N LEU A 127 -7.47 8.26 -3.36
CA LEU A 127 -7.35 9.55 -4.06
C LEU A 127 -7.65 10.73 -3.12
N LEU A 128 -8.72 10.61 -2.33
CA LEU A 128 -9.13 11.62 -1.36
C LEU A 128 -8.11 11.78 -0.22
N THR A 129 -7.45 10.69 0.18
CA THR A 129 -6.35 10.76 1.17
C THR A 129 -5.17 11.56 0.64
N HIS A 130 -4.83 11.42 -0.66
CA HIS A 130 -3.78 12.23 -1.29
C HIS A 130 -4.18 13.71 -1.46
N ASN A 131 -5.48 14.01 -1.47
CA ASN A 131 -6.01 15.37 -1.55
C ASN A 131 -6.31 15.95 -0.16
N ASP A 132 -5.85 15.33 0.92
CA ASP A 132 -6.14 15.70 2.32
C ASP A 132 -7.65 15.74 2.68
N GLN A 133 -8.50 15.08 1.89
CA GLN A 133 -9.94 14.93 2.12
C GLN A 133 -10.22 13.71 3.02
N LEU A 134 -9.60 13.70 4.20
CA LEU A 134 -9.51 12.52 5.08
C LEU A 134 -10.87 11.98 5.55
N LYS A 135 -11.83 12.85 5.92
CA LYS A 135 -13.15 12.42 6.43
C LYS A 135 -13.95 11.61 5.40
N GLU A 136 -13.88 12.03 4.14
CA GLU A 136 -14.58 11.32 3.06
C GLU A 136 -13.84 10.00 2.75
N ALA A 137 -12.50 10.00 2.76
CA ALA A 137 -11.70 8.79 2.61
C ALA A 137 -11.99 7.75 3.70
N GLU A 138 -12.04 8.15 4.97
CA GLU A 138 -12.40 7.29 6.10
C GLU A 138 -13.75 6.63 5.90
N THR A 139 -14.76 7.42 5.48
CA THR A 139 -16.11 6.92 5.23
C THR A 139 -16.12 5.86 4.12
N LEU A 140 -15.36 6.09 3.05
CA LEU A 140 -15.27 5.15 1.94
C LEU A 140 -14.53 3.86 2.32
N PHE A 141 -13.43 3.95 3.06
CA PHE A 141 -12.71 2.76 3.52
C PHE A 141 -13.55 1.93 4.49
N ARG A 142 -14.29 2.59 5.41
CA ARG A 142 -15.21 1.89 6.31
C ARG A 142 -16.32 1.16 5.55
N LYS A 143 -16.96 1.82 4.59
CA LYS A 143 -17.98 1.19 3.72
C LYS A 143 -17.42 0.05 2.89
N ALA A 144 -16.19 0.18 2.38
CA ALA A 144 -15.53 -0.88 1.65
C ALA A 144 -15.22 -2.09 2.54
N TYR A 145 -14.81 -1.86 3.80
CA TYR A 145 -14.60 -2.91 4.79
C TYR A 145 -15.92 -3.60 5.19
N GLU A 146 -17.00 -2.85 5.43
CA GLU A 146 -18.34 -3.39 5.69
C GLU A 146 -18.85 -4.29 4.55
N LYS A 147 -18.37 -4.06 3.33
CA LYS A 147 -18.65 -4.88 2.15
C LYS A 147 -17.67 -6.05 1.96
N GLY A 148 -16.74 -6.28 2.89
CA GLY A 148 -15.81 -7.41 2.91
C GLY A 148 -14.37 -7.10 2.47
N SER A 149 -13.98 -5.83 2.31
CA SER A 149 -12.61 -5.48 1.93
C SER A 149 -11.66 -5.39 3.11
N ILE A 150 -10.90 -6.46 3.36
CA ILE A 150 -9.80 -6.45 4.34
C ILE A 150 -8.72 -5.42 3.95
N TYR A 151 -8.48 -5.24 2.65
CA TYR A 151 -7.54 -4.22 2.18
C TYR A 151 -7.95 -2.80 2.60
N ALA A 152 -9.25 -2.49 2.59
CA ALA A 152 -9.74 -1.18 3.00
C ALA A 152 -9.49 -0.88 4.50
N ILE A 153 -9.59 -1.89 5.38
CA ILE A 153 -9.31 -1.67 6.81
C ILE A 153 -7.82 -1.43 7.07
N ASN A 154 -6.92 -2.04 6.29
CA ASN A 154 -5.48 -1.76 6.34
C ASN A 154 -5.14 -0.34 5.87
N LEU A 155 -5.83 0.17 4.85
CA LEU A 155 -5.70 1.55 4.41
C LEU A 155 -6.23 2.53 5.46
N LEU A 156 -7.35 2.19 6.10
CA LEU A 156 -7.90 2.98 7.20
C LEU A 156 -6.92 3.02 8.39
N ALA A 157 -6.36 1.87 8.78
CA ALA A 157 -5.34 1.81 9.84
C ALA A 157 -4.12 2.69 9.51
N SER A 158 -3.65 2.65 8.26
CA SER A 158 -2.55 3.50 7.79
C SER A 158 -2.89 4.99 7.83
N LEU A 159 -4.13 5.35 7.47
CA LEU A 159 -4.63 6.71 7.55
C LEU A 159 -4.63 7.21 9.01
N TYR A 160 -5.11 6.41 9.97
CA TYR A 160 -5.04 6.78 11.38
C TYR A 160 -3.60 6.88 11.91
N ALA A 161 -2.72 5.98 11.48
CA ALA A 161 -1.32 5.97 11.90
C ALA A 161 -0.55 7.20 11.41
N CYS A 162 -0.71 7.57 10.14
CA CYS A 162 0.11 8.59 9.48
C CYS A 162 -0.53 9.98 9.49
N GLN A 163 -1.84 10.08 9.26
CA GLN A 163 -2.51 11.37 9.06
C GLN A 163 -3.12 11.91 10.36
N HIS A 164 -3.80 11.04 11.11
CA HIS A 164 -4.37 11.43 12.41
C HIS A 164 -3.39 11.32 13.56
N ASN A 165 -2.20 10.74 13.32
CA ASN A 165 -1.19 10.44 14.32
C ASN A 165 -1.79 9.71 15.55
N ASN A 166 -2.74 8.82 15.31
CA ASN A 166 -3.44 8.09 16.35
C ASN A 166 -3.08 6.59 16.28
N PRO A 167 -1.97 6.17 16.94
CA PRO A 167 -1.51 4.79 16.90
C PRO A 167 -2.45 3.82 17.65
N THR A 168 -3.27 4.30 18.59
CA THR A 168 -4.21 3.45 19.34
C THR A 168 -5.32 2.93 18.43
N GLU A 169 -5.99 3.83 17.72
CA GLU A 169 -7.05 3.49 16.77
C GLU A 169 -6.49 2.73 15.58
N ALA A 170 -5.32 3.12 15.05
CA ALA A 170 -4.64 2.38 14.00
C ALA A 170 -4.34 0.92 14.41
N ARG A 171 -3.95 0.69 15.68
CA ARG A 171 -3.74 -0.65 16.22
C ARG A 171 -5.04 -1.44 16.26
N GLN A 172 -6.14 -0.85 16.70
CA GLN A 172 -7.45 -1.51 16.74
C GLN A 172 -7.91 -1.96 15.34
N LEU A 173 -7.78 -1.08 14.35
CA LEU A 173 -8.12 -1.40 12.97
C LEU A 173 -7.20 -2.49 12.39
N SER A 174 -5.91 -2.47 12.73
CA SER A 174 -4.96 -3.52 12.32
C SER A 174 -5.26 -4.86 13.00
N MET A 175 -5.76 -4.86 14.24
CA MET A 175 -6.20 -6.09 14.92
C MET A 175 -7.39 -6.73 14.20
N LEU A 176 -8.36 -5.92 13.73
CA LEU A 176 -9.46 -6.45 12.92
C LEU A 176 -8.95 -7.15 11.65
N ALA A 177 -8.00 -6.56 10.93
CA ALA A 177 -7.36 -7.23 9.79
C ALA A 177 -6.61 -8.51 10.21
N ALA A 178 -5.87 -8.46 11.33
CA ALA A 178 -5.14 -9.61 11.84
C ALA A 178 -6.03 -10.79 12.24
N ASP A 179 -7.22 -10.52 12.78
CA ASP A 179 -8.21 -11.52 13.18
C ASP A 179 -8.83 -12.21 11.97
N GLU A 180 -8.95 -11.50 10.85
CA GLU A 180 -9.28 -12.05 9.52
C GLU A 180 -8.11 -12.83 8.87
N GLY A 181 -6.99 -13.00 9.60
CA GLY A 181 -5.82 -13.74 9.13
C GLY A 181 -4.90 -12.95 8.20
N ASP A 182 -5.09 -11.63 8.09
CA ASP A 182 -4.28 -10.80 7.21
C ASP A 182 -2.89 -10.52 7.79
N LYS A 183 -1.86 -10.83 6.99
CA LYS A 183 -0.46 -10.62 7.36
C LYS A 183 -0.15 -9.13 7.57
N GLN A 184 -0.72 -8.24 6.76
CA GLN A 184 -0.47 -6.79 6.91
C GLN A 184 -1.13 -6.25 8.17
N GLY A 185 -2.30 -6.77 8.56
CA GLY A 185 -2.89 -6.52 9.87
C GLY A 185 -1.95 -6.89 11.02
N LEU A 186 -1.36 -8.08 10.99
CA LEU A 186 -0.39 -8.52 12.02
C LEU A 186 0.84 -7.58 12.10
N ILE A 187 1.40 -7.20 10.95
CA ILE A 187 2.51 -6.25 10.87
C ILE A 187 2.09 -4.87 11.40
N GLY A 188 0.89 -4.41 11.06
CA GLY A 188 0.31 -3.15 11.52
C GLY A 188 0.16 -3.11 13.04
N VAL A 189 -0.34 -4.18 13.66
CA VAL A 189 -0.43 -4.29 15.12
C VAL A 189 0.95 -4.22 15.77
N ALA A 190 1.93 -4.96 15.23
CA ALA A 190 3.29 -4.93 15.77
C ALA A 190 3.90 -3.53 15.68
N ALA A 191 3.79 -2.86 14.53
CA ALA A 191 4.31 -1.51 14.31
C ALA A 191 3.64 -0.46 15.21
N MET A 192 2.30 -0.51 15.36
CA MET A 192 1.60 0.43 16.25
C MET A 192 1.91 0.15 17.72
N SER A 193 2.10 -1.12 18.10
CA SER A 193 2.50 -1.48 19.47
C SER A 193 3.91 -0.99 19.80
N MET A 194 4.84 -0.99 18.84
CA MET A 194 6.15 -0.35 19.01
C MET A 194 6.03 1.15 19.26
N ARG A 195 5.14 1.85 18.55
CA ARG A 195 4.90 3.30 18.75
C ARG A 195 4.28 3.61 20.12
N LEU A 196 3.49 2.69 20.64
CA LEU A 196 2.89 2.76 21.98
C LEU A 196 3.83 2.22 23.07
N GLU A 197 5.05 1.78 22.71
CA GLU A 197 6.03 1.14 23.60
C GLU A 197 5.54 -0.13 24.30
N ASP A 198 4.51 -0.76 23.73
CA ASP A 198 4.00 -2.07 24.12
C ASP A 198 4.81 -3.16 23.41
N TRP A 199 6.03 -3.36 23.90
CA TRP A 199 7.01 -4.25 23.29
C TRP A 199 6.61 -5.73 23.34
N ASP A 200 5.88 -6.13 24.37
CA ASP A 200 5.46 -7.52 24.55
C ASP A 200 4.40 -7.90 23.51
N THR A 201 3.43 -7.01 23.28
CA THR A 201 2.46 -7.15 22.18
C THR A 201 3.18 -7.12 20.84
N ALA A 202 4.11 -6.18 20.61
CA ALA A 202 4.85 -6.09 19.36
C ALA A 202 5.61 -7.40 19.02
N LEU A 203 6.29 -7.99 20.01
CA LEU A 203 7.02 -9.26 19.85
C LEU A 203 6.08 -10.44 19.62
N SER A 204 4.95 -10.50 20.32
CA SER A 204 3.94 -11.56 20.14
C SER A 204 3.39 -11.57 18.71
N TYR A 205 2.98 -10.40 18.21
CA TYR A 205 2.49 -10.27 16.84
C TYR A 205 3.61 -10.48 15.80
N GLY A 206 4.84 -10.04 16.07
CA GLY A 206 6.00 -10.33 15.21
C GLY A 206 6.28 -11.84 15.06
N LYS A 207 6.10 -12.63 16.13
CA LYS A 207 6.20 -14.10 16.06
C LYS A 207 5.07 -14.72 15.24
N ARG A 208 3.84 -14.19 15.34
CA ARG A 208 2.72 -14.62 14.48
C ARG A 208 3.02 -14.37 13.00
N VAL A 209 3.65 -13.23 12.68
CA VAL A 209 4.13 -12.96 11.31
C VAL A 209 5.20 -13.96 10.91
N GLU A 210 6.18 -14.29 11.78
CA GLU A 210 7.23 -15.28 11.49
C GLU A 210 6.66 -16.68 11.18
N VAL A 211 5.57 -17.08 11.84
CA VAL A 211 4.88 -18.35 11.54
C VAL A 211 4.27 -18.35 10.14
N GLN A 212 3.73 -17.21 9.69
CA GLN A 212 3.16 -17.08 8.34
C GLN A 212 4.22 -16.87 7.25
N ASP A 213 5.27 -16.12 7.57
CA ASP A 213 6.33 -15.67 6.68
C ASP A 213 7.62 -15.50 7.48
N PRO A 214 8.48 -16.54 7.51
CA PRO A 214 9.68 -16.57 8.35
C PRO A 214 10.66 -15.44 8.07
N ASP A 215 10.84 -15.07 6.80
CA ASP A 215 11.82 -14.04 6.41
C ASP A 215 11.35 -12.66 6.84
N THR A 216 10.08 -12.34 6.59
CA THR A 216 9.49 -11.06 7.02
C THR A 216 9.42 -10.99 8.55
N GLY A 217 9.01 -12.07 9.21
CA GLY A 217 8.89 -12.11 10.66
C GLY A 217 10.21 -11.97 11.40
N ARG A 218 11.27 -12.69 10.97
CA ARG A 218 12.62 -12.56 11.57
C ARG A 218 13.15 -11.14 11.47
N LYS A 219 12.94 -10.50 10.32
CA LYS A 219 13.35 -9.11 10.12
C LYS A 219 12.60 -8.16 11.04
N LEU A 220 11.26 -8.28 11.09
CA LEU A 220 10.41 -7.48 11.95
C LEU A 220 10.80 -7.64 13.44
N LEU A 221 11.01 -8.88 13.90
CA LEU A 221 11.44 -9.16 15.27
C LEU A 221 12.80 -8.53 15.60
N LYS A 222 13.75 -8.59 14.66
CA LYS A 222 15.05 -7.94 14.81
C LYS A 222 14.89 -6.42 14.92
N ASP A 223 14.05 -5.82 14.09
CA ASP A 223 13.78 -4.39 14.10
C ASP A 223 13.13 -3.97 15.43
N ILE A 224 12.11 -4.69 15.92
CA ILE A 224 11.48 -4.46 17.23
C ILE A 224 12.52 -4.45 18.35
N GLN A 225 13.39 -5.47 18.40
CA GLN A 225 14.41 -5.60 19.45
C GLN A 225 15.48 -4.50 19.38
N ASN A 226 15.85 -4.08 18.17
CA ASN A 226 16.82 -3.02 17.97
C ASN A 226 16.25 -1.67 18.39
N THR A 227 15.02 -1.34 17.98
CA THR A 227 14.34 -0.10 18.37
C THR A 227 14.16 -0.02 19.88
N ARG A 228 13.72 -1.10 20.54
CA ARG A 228 13.62 -1.17 22.01
C ARG A 228 14.96 -0.89 22.69
N ARG A 229 16.05 -1.53 22.22
CA ARG A 229 17.40 -1.33 22.77
C ARG A 229 17.89 0.11 22.59
N GLN A 230 17.69 0.69 21.41
CA GLN A 230 18.08 2.07 21.13
C GLN A 230 17.34 3.06 22.03
N LEU A 231 16.03 2.87 22.23
CA LEU A 231 15.24 3.72 23.13
C LEU A 231 15.69 3.63 24.59
N LEU A 232 16.00 2.43 25.08
CA LEU A 232 16.54 2.25 26.42
C LEU A 232 17.90 2.94 26.59
N HIS A 233 18.77 2.84 25.58
CA HIS A 233 20.07 3.51 25.59
C HIS A 233 19.95 5.04 25.55
N ILE A 234 18.99 5.59 24.81
CA ILE A 234 18.74 7.04 24.77
C ILE A 234 18.24 7.53 26.13
N ARG A 235 17.41 6.74 26.83
CA ARG A 235 16.86 7.12 28.15
C ARG A 235 17.84 6.95 29.31
N SER A 236 18.89 6.16 29.14
CA SER A 236 19.94 5.97 30.14
C SER A 236 21.01 7.08 30.12
N HIS A 237 20.91 8.05 29.21
CA HIS A 237 21.77 9.23 29.09
C HIS A 237 20.97 10.51 29.28
#